data_AF-A0A1E5BKJ2-F1
#
_entry.id   AF-A0A1E5BKJ2-F1
#
_cell.length_a   1.000
_cell.length_b   1.000
_cell.length_c   1.000
_cell.angle_alpha   90.00
_cell.angle_beta   90.00
_cell.angle_gamma   90.00
#
_symmetry.space_group_name_H-M   'P 1'
#
loop_
_entity.id
_entity.type
_entity.pdbx_description
1 polymer ?
#
loop_
_entity_poly.entity_id
_entity_poly.type
_entity_poly.pdbx_seq_one_letter_code
_entity_poly.pdbx_strand_id
1 'polypeptide(L)'
;MTNQEFRDQIAKWQALLTAANVTQSDGKPIPDKFFHIFLGLGFSTFTKLVNGKESLRPVPPYIAKMVRYIDRLEPVPCCLAHRRWRTTISYFFRNDTR
;
A
#
# COMPACT_ATOMS: atom_id res chain seq x y z
N MET A 1 10.96 -10.79 5.12
CA MET A 1 10.09 -9.70 5.56
C MET A 1 9.32 -10.20 6.76
N THR A 2 9.48 -9.57 7.91
CA THR A 2 8.70 -9.88 9.11
C THR A 2 7.32 -9.20 9.04
N ASN A 3 6.37 -9.63 9.88
CA ASN A 3 5.07 -8.96 9.95
C ASN A 3 5.21 -7.51 10.46
N GLN A 4 6.22 -7.25 11.32
CA GLN A 4 6.50 -5.89 11.77
C GLN A 4 7.01 -5.02 10.62
N GLU A 5 8.00 -5.50 9.86
CA GLU A 5 8.50 -4.79 8.66
C GLU A 5 7.38 -4.52 7.65
N PHE A 6 6.45 -5.45 7.48
CA PHE A 6 5.29 -5.26 6.61
C PHE A 6 4.38 -4.13 7.12
N ARG A 7 4.07 -4.10 8.42
CA ARG A 7 3.26 -3.03 9.04
C ARG A 7 3.92 -1.67 8.89
N ASP A 8 5.21 -1.59 9.17
CA ASP A 8 5.98 -0.35 9.06
C ASP A 8 5.97 0.14 7.60
N GLN A 9 6.00 -0.78 6.63
CA GLN A 9 5.90 -0.44 5.22
C GLN A 9 4.53 0.12 4.83
N ILE A 10 3.44 -0.50 5.31
CA ILE A 10 2.08 0.04 5.08
C ILE A 10 1.94 1.44 5.69
N ALA A 11 2.44 1.62 6.93
CA ALA A 11 2.42 2.93 7.60
C ALA A 11 3.22 3.99 6.83
N LYS A 12 4.37 3.62 6.27
CA LYS A 12 5.17 4.49 5.40
C LYS A 12 4.37 4.91 4.16
N TRP A 13 3.73 3.96 3.48
CA TRP A 13 2.92 4.27 2.31
C TRP A 13 1.71 5.15 2.64
N GLN A 14 1.04 4.92 3.78
CA GLN A 14 -0.01 5.81 4.27
C GLN A 14 0.49 7.24 4.45
N ALA A 15 1.63 7.42 5.12
CA ALA A 15 2.23 8.73 5.32
C ALA A 15 2.56 9.42 3.98
N LEU A 16 3.04 8.68 2.98
CA LEU A 16 3.28 9.21 1.64
C LEU A 16 1.99 9.64 0.93
N LEU A 17 0.90 8.88 1.07
CA LEU A 17 -0.40 9.24 0.50
C LEU A 17 -0.95 10.52 1.15
N THR A 18 -0.82 10.63 2.47
CA THR A 18 -1.20 11.83 3.22
C THR A 18 -0.36 13.04 2.79
N ALA A 19 0.97 12.91 2.72
CA ALA A 19 1.87 13.97 2.28
C ALA A 19 1.60 14.40 0.83
N ALA A 20 1.23 13.44 -0.03
CA ALA A 20 0.89 13.70 -1.42
C ALA A 20 -0.55 14.24 -1.62
N ASN A 21 -1.31 14.48 -0.54
CA ASN A 21 -2.73 14.89 -0.58
C ASN A 21 -3.57 13.99 -1.50
N VAL A 22 -3.33 12.68 -1.46
CA VAL A 22 -4.12 11.71 -2.24
C VAL A 22 -5.32 11.31 -1.39
N THR A 23 -6.50 11.73 -1.84
CA THR A 23 -7.78 11.39 -1.22
C THR A 23 -8.63 10.56 -2.18
N GLN A 24 -9.67 9.92 -1.64
CA GLN A 24 -10.79 9.46 -2.47
C GLN A 24 -11.47 10.64 -3.20
N SER A 25 -12.29 10.33 -4.21
CA SER A 25 -13.17 11.28 -4.91
C SER A 25 -13.96 12.17 -3.95
N ASP A 26 -14.33 11.61 -2.80
CA ASP A 26 -15.16 12.25 -1.77
C ASP A 26 -14.34 13.10 -0.78
N GLY A 27 -13.02 13.26 -1.01
CA GLY A 27 -12.11 13.98 -0.11
C GLY A 27 -11.71 13.21 1.14
N LYS A 28 -12.19 11.96 1.31
CA LYS A 28 -11.84 11.10 2.46
C LYS A 28 -10.43 10.52 2.32
N PRO A 29 -9.74 10.25 3.45
CA PRO A 29 -8.46 9.55 3.43
C PRO A 29 -8.62 8.13 2.89
N ILE A 30 -7.57 7.61 2.26
CA ILE A 30 -7.55 6.24 1.75
C ILE A 30 -7.59 5.26 2.93
N PRO A 31 -8.59 4.37 3.02
CA PRO A 31 -8.69 3.42 4.11
C PRO A 31 -7.64 2.31 4.00
N ASP A 32 -7.23 1.72 5.12
CA ASP A 32 -6.24 0.62 5.16
C ASP A 32 -6.64 -0.58 4.30
N LYS A 33 -7.94 -0.78 4.12
CA LYS A 33 -8.49 -1.80 3.23
C LYS A 33 -8.02 -1.60 1.78
N PHE A 34 -7.66 -0.42 1.33
CA PHE A 34 -7.12 -0.23 -0.01
C PHE A 34 -5.88 -1.11 -0.28
N PHE A 35 -5.01 -1.29 0.72
CA PHE A 35 -3.75 -2.01 0.55
C PHE A 35 -3.94 -3.51 0.29
N HIS A 36 -5.03 -4.14 0.77
CA HIS A 36 -5.28 -5.55 0.43
C HIS A 36 -5.62 -5.72 -1.05
N ILE A 37 -6.39 -4.79 -1.63
CA ILE A 37 -6.74 -4.78 -3.06
C ILE A 37 -5.49 -4.48 -3.88
N PHE A 38 -4.74 -3.43 -3.50
CA PHE A 38 -3.53 -3.01 -4.19
C PHE A 38 -2.46 -4.11 -4.25
N LEU A 39 -2.29 -4.86 -3.16
CA LEU A 39 -1.34 -5.97 -3.10
C LEU A 39 -1.91 -7.29 -3.68
N GLY A 40 -3.16 -7.30 -4.14
CA GLY A 40 -3.82 -8.51 -4.66
C GLY A 40 -3.99 -9.61 -3.60
N LEU A 41 -4.21 -9.23 -2.35
CA LEU A 41 -4.31 -10.14 -1.21
C LEU A 41 -5.75 -10.27 -0.74
N GLY A 42 -6.15 -11.49 -0.36
CA GLY A 42 -7.42 -11.69 0.34
C GLY A 42 -7.48 -10.85 1.63
N PHE A 43 -8.64 -10.25 1.90
CA PHE A 43 -8.84 -9.39 3.06
C PHE A 43 -8.53 -10.09 4.39
N SER A 44 -8.83 -11.40 4.48
CA SER A 44 -8.49 -12.23 5.64
C SER A 44 -6.99 -12.37 5.84
N THR A 45 -6.22 -12.56 4.75
CA THR A 45 -4.76 -12.63 4.79
C THR A 45 -4.15 -11.28 5.17
N PHE A 46 -4.64 -10.18 4.59
CA PHE A 46 -4.20 -8.84 4.95
C PHE A 46 -4.45 -8.55 6.44
N THR A 47 -5.65 -8.84 6.94
CA THR A 47 -6.00 -8.63 8.35
C THR A 47 -5.10 -9.43 9.28
N LYS A 48 -4.72 -10.66 8.92
CA LYS A 48 -3.76 -11.47 9.71
C LYS A 48 -2.36 -10.85 9.76
N LEU A 49 -1.87 -10.34 8.63
CA LEU A 49 -0.56 -9.70 8.53
C LEU A 49 -0.53 -8.36 9.28
N VAL A 50 -1.61 -7.57 9.19
CA VAL A 50 -1.72 -6.26 9.85
C VAL A 50 -2.02 -6.38 11.33
N ASN A 51 -2.84 -7.32 11.79
CA ASN A 51 -3.21 -7.40 13.22
C ASN A 51 -2.24 -8.24 14.06
N GLY A 52 -1.34 -9.02 13.46
CA GLY A 52 -0.16 -9.63 14.11
C GLY A 52 -0.44 -10.59 15.27
N LYS A 53 -1.68 -10.67 15.77
CA LYS A 53 -2.08 -11.49 16.92
C LYS A 53 -2.24 -12.96 16.59
N GLU A 54 -2.40 -13.33 15.31
CA GLU A 54 -2.70 -14.71 14.90
C GLU A 54 -1.67 -15.34 13.95
N SER A 55 -0.73 -14.56 13.39
CA SER A 55 0.25 -15.07 12.44
C SER A 55 1.65 -15.05 13.02
N LEU A 56 2.03 -16.14 13.70
CA LEU A 56 3.44 -16.49 13.93
C LEU A 56 4.18 -16.76 12.61
N ARG A 57 3.43 -16.92 11.50
CA ARG A 57 3.99 -17.23 10.20
C ARG A 57 4.57 -15.98 9.53
N PRO A 58 5.73 -16.12 8.87
CA PRO A 58 6.34 -15.04 8.10
C PRO A 58 5.45 -14.65 6.92
N VAL A 59 5.63 -13.41 6.47
CA VAL A 59 4.98 -12.89 5.25
C VAL A 59 5.30 -13.83 4.08
N PRO A 60 4.30 -14.32 3.33
CA PRO A 60 4.53 -15.17 2.17
C PRO A 60 5.51 -14.55 1.16
N PRO A 61 6.39 -15.35 0.53
CA PRO A 61 7.45 -14.83 -0.34
C PRO A 61 6.97 -13.97 -1.50
N TYR A 62 5.81 -14.27 -2.08
CA TYR A 62 5.24 -13.50 -3.19
C TYR A 62 4.83 -12.09 -2.75
N ILE A 63 4.27 -11.95 -1.54
CA ILE A 63 3.90 -10.65 -0.95
C ILE A 63 5.17 -9.85 -0.68
N ALA A 64 6.18 -10.48 -0.06
CA ALA A 64 7.45 -9.84 0.20
C ALA A 64 8.14 -9.36 -1.10
N LYS A 65 8.02 -10.13 -2.21
CA LYS A 65 8.50 -9.71 -3.54
C LYS A 65 7.73 -8.49 -4.08
N MET A 66 6.40 -8.50 -3.98
CA MET A 66 5.54 -7.39 -4.39
C MET A 66 5.88 -6.11 -3.63
N VAL A 67 5.95 -6.19 -2.29
CA VAL A 67 6.31 -5.06 -1.43
C VAL A 67 7.70 -4.52 -1.78
N ARG A 68 8.69 -5.40 -1.93
CA ARG A 68 10.04 -4.99 -2.37
C ARG A 68 10.07 -4.35 -3.76
N TYR A 69 9.22 -4.80 -4.67
CA TYR A 69 9.11 -4.21 -6.00
C TYR A 69 8.51 -2.81 -5.92
N ILE A 70 7.43 -2.65 -5.15
CA ILE A 70 6.77 -1.37 -4.88
C ILE A 70 7.76 -0.38 -4.24
N ASP A 71 8.60 -0.83 -3.31
CA ASP A 71 9.63 0.00 -2.68
C ASP A 71 10.71 0.45 -3.67
N ARG A 72 11.08 -0.41 -4.63
CA ARG A 72 12.00 -0.02 -5.71
C ARG A 72 11.39 0.98 -6.69
N LEU A 73 10.06 1.02 -6.78
CA LEU A 73 9.34 2.04 -7.55
C LEU A 73 9.17 3.34 -6.76
N GLU A 74 9.40 3.33 -5.44
CA GLU A 74 9.43 4.53 -4.62
C GLU A 74 10.69 5.31 -4.98
N PRO A 75 10.57 6.50 -5.59
CA PRO A 75 11.73 7.20 -6.08
C PRO A 75 12.56 7.76 -4.92
N VAL A 76 13.86 7.49 -4.97
CA VAL A 76 14.87 8.25 -4.23
C VAL A 76 14.65 9.75 -4.52
N PRO A 77 14.71 10.64 -3.51
CA PRO A 77 14.36 12.05 -3.65
C PRO A 77 15.36 12.77 -4.55
N CYS A 78 15.05 12.82 -5.84
CA CYS A 78 15.71 13.66 -6.81
C CYS A 78 14.78 13.78 -8.03
N CYS A 79 13.74 14.60 -7.86
CA CYS A 79 13.09 15.34 -8.93
C CYS A 79 12.66 14.51 -10.17
N LEU A 80 11.48 13.87 -10.17
CA LEU A 80 10.61 13.63 -11.36
C LEU A 80 9.52 12.55 -11.14
N ALA A 81 9.61 11.74 -10.10
CA ALA A 81 8.80 10.51 -10.02
C ALA A 81 7.52 10.60 -9.16
N HIS A 82 7.21 11.76 -8.58
CA HIS A 82 5.93 12.00 -7.89
C HIS A 82 4.69 11.84 -8.81
N ARG A 83 4.88 11.87 -10.14
CA ARG A 83 3.78 11.69 -11.10
C ARG A 83 3.30 10.24 -11.20
N ARG A 84 4.18 9.23 -11.17
CA ARG A 84 3.78 7.87 -11.59
C ARG A 84 2.87 7.18 -10.56
N TRP A 85 3.20 7.29 -9.28
CA TRP A 85 2.36 6.78 -8.19
C TRP A 85 1.02 7.52 -8.05
N ARG A 86 1.03 8.86 -8.17
CA ARG A 86 -0.22 9.63 -8.25
C ARG A 86 -1.08 9.16 -9.42
N THR A 87 -0.49 8.92 -10.60
CA THR A 87 -1.25 8.50 -11.78
C THR A 87 -1.90 7.13 -11.57
N THR A 88 -1.16 6.14 -11.08
CA THR A 88 -1.71 4.78 -10.85
C THR A 88 -2.85 4.78 -9.83
N ILE A 89 -2.70 5.51 -8.72
CA ILE A 89 -3.72 5.56 -7.67
C ILE A 89 -4.92 6.41 -8.12
N SER A 90 -4.70 7.55 -8.76
CA SER A 90 -5.78 8.35 -9.35
C SER A 90 -6.55 7.60 -10.45
N TYR A 91 -5.89 6.73 -11.22
CA TYR A 91 -6.56 5.90 -12.23
C TYR A 91 -7.44 4.83 -11.59
N PHE A 92 -6.98 4.24 -10.48
CA PHE A 92 -7.76 3.27 -9.71
C PHE A 92 -9.02 3.92 -9.12
N PHE A 93 -8.88 5.06 -8.43
CA PHE A 93 -10.03 5.78 -7.86
C PHE A 93 -10.98 6.41 -8.89
N ARG A 94 -10.53 6.69 -10.12
CA ARG A 94 -11.44 7.12 -11.21
C ARG A 94 -12.27 5.99 -11.81
N ASN A 95 -11.81 4.74 -11.70
CA ASN A 95 -12.49 3.59 -12.30
C ASN A 95 -13.34 2.79 -11.32
N ASP A 96 -13.24 3.05 -10.01
CA ASP A 96 -14.03 2.40 -8.95
C ASP A 96 -15.42 3.06 -8.75
N THR A 97 -15.79 4.05 -9.58
CA THR A 97 -17.09 4.74 -9.56
C THR A 97 -18.02 4.32 -10.71
N ARG A 98 -17.93 3.08 -11.19
CA ARG A 98 -18.82 2.53 -12.23
C ARG A 98 -19.52 1.26 -11.78
#